data_AF-A0A161P7T6-F1
#
_entry.id   AF-A0A161P7T6-F1
#
_cell.length_a   1.000
_cell.length_b   1.000
_cell.length_c   1.000
_cell.angle_alpha   90.00
_cell.angle_beta   90.00
_cell.angle_gamma   90.00
#
_symmetry.space_group_name_H-M   'P 1'
#
loop_
_entity.id
_entity.type
_entity.pdbx_description
1 polymer ?
#
loop_
_entity_poly.entity_id
_entity_poly.type
_entity_poly.pdbx_seq_one_letter_code
_entity_poly.pdbx_strand_id
1 'polypeptide(L)'
;MLTKSTFQDGMNKLLIFYPHWNINLEESEIAIAWYQKFLRFDDSSFQTMVDKYIESETYVPTVAGLNKYKPNPRFEKNASYLDKVVEMRGF
;
A
#
# COMPACT_ATOMS: atom_id res chain seq x y z
N MET A 1 2.51 -4.81 11.99
CA MET A 1 1.30 -5.54 11.56
C MET A 1 0.30 -4.49 11.10
N LEU A 2 -0.37 -4.73 9.98
CA LEU A 2 -1.33 -3.80 9.41
C LEU A 2 -2.46 -3.53 10.40
N THR A 3 -2.74 -2.26 10.67
CA THR A 3 -3.87 -1.83 11.47
C THR A 3 -5.12 -1.64 10.61
N LYS A 4 -6.30 -1.74 11.24
CA LYS A 4 -7.56 -1.48 10.55
C LYS A 4 -7.65 -0.06 9.99
N SER A 5 -7.16 0.93 10.75
CA SER A 5 -7.15 2.34 10.34
C SER A 5 -6.31 2.53 9.08
N THR A 6 -5.05 2.08 9.10
CA THR A 6 -4.17 2.22 7.94
C THR A 6 -4.68 1.46 6.71
N PHE A 7 -5.31 0.30 6.91
CA PHE A 7 -5.98 -0.40 5.83
C PHE A 7 -7.14 0.43 5.24
N GLN A 8 -8.03 0.96 6.08
CA GLN A 8 -9.14 1.80 5.65
C GLN A 8 -8.64 3.03 4.88
N ASP A 9 -7.60 3.70 5.39
CA ASP A 9 -7.03 4.89 4.74
C ASP A 9 -6.47 4.55 3.35
N GLY A 10 -5.70 3.46 3.22
CA GLY A 10 -5.16 3.05 1.92
C GLY A 10 -6.24 2.62 0.93
N MET A 11 -7.27 1.91 1.40
CA MET A 11 -8.39 1.52 0.55
C MET A 11 -9.27 2.70 0.12
N ASN A 12 -9.51 3.67 1.02
CA ASN A 12 -10.18 4.92 0.69
C ASN A 12 -9.38 5.73 -0.33
N LYS A 13 -8.05 5.74 -0.22
CA LYS A 13 -7.18 6.35 -1.22
C LYS A 13 -7.38 5.71 -2.60
N LEU A 14 -7.41 4.38 -2.70
CA LEU A 14 -7.71 3.69 -3.96
C LEU A 14 -9.09 4.06 -4.50
N LEU A 15 -10.13 4.16 -3.66
CA LEU A 15 -11.47 4.59 -4.11
C LEU A 15 -11.48 6.01 -4.70
N ILE A 16 -10.67 6.93 -4.17
CA ILE A 16 -10.53 8.30 -4.69
C ILE A 16 -9.92 8.30 -6.09
N PHE A 17 -8.84 7.53 -6.31
CA PHE A 17 -8.14 7.48 -7.59
C PHE A 17 -8.82 6.57 -8.62
N TYR A 18 -9.65 5.63 -8.17
CA TYR A 18 -10.39 4.69 -9.00
C TYR A 18 -11.90 4.76 -8.70
N PRO A 19 -12.58 5.89 -9.02
CA PRO A 19 -13.96 6.15 -8.60
C PRO A 19 -15.00 5.18 -9.18
N HIS A 20 -14.67 4.48 -10.28
CA HIS A 20 -15.53 3.47 -10.91
C HIS A 20 -15.19 2.03 -10.51
N TRP A 21 -14.42 1.85 -9.44
CA TRP A 21 -14.03 0.51 -8.96
C TRP A 21 -15.23 -0.29 -8.42
N ASN A 22 -16.29 0.39 -7.98
CA ASN A 22 -17.54 -0.23 -7.51
C ASN A 22 -17.38 -1.26 -6.38
N ILE A 23 -16.29 -1.16 -5.60
CA ILE A 23 -16.13 -1.95 -4.38
C ILE A 23 -16.82 -1.23 -3.21
N ASN A 24 -17.68 -1.94 -2.48
CA ASN A 24 -18.32 -1.42 -1.29
C ASN A 24 -17.59 -1.89 -0.02
N LEU A 25 -16.80 -1.01 0.60
CA LEU A 25 -16.06 -1.33 1.82
C LEU A 25 -16.87 -1.11 3.10
N GLU A 26 -18.08 -0.56 3.01
CA GLU A 26 -19.03 -0.53 4.13
C GLU A 26 -19.63 -1.93 4.37
N GLU A 27 -19.62 -2.78 3.34
CA GLU A 27 -19.99 -4.18 3.46
C GLU A 27 -18.86 -4.95 4.18
N SER A 28 -19.15 -5.38 5.41
CA SER A 28 -18.17 -5.97 6.31
C SER A 28 -17.49 -7.22 5.73
N GLU A 29 -18.23 -8.04 4.98
CA GLU A 29 -17.68 -9.25 4.34
C GLU A 29 -16.61 -8.92 3.30
N ILE A 30 -16.85 -7.90 2.46
CA ILE A 30 -15.89 -7.44 1.45
C ILE A 30 -14.66 -6.85 2.14
N ALA A 31 -14.85 -5.96 3.12
CA ALA A 31 -13.76 -5.34 3.84
C ALA A 31 -12.88 -6.38 4.56
N ILE A 32 -13.49 -7.37 5.21
CA ILE A 32 -12.78 -8.47 5.88
C ILE A 32 -12.00 -9.31 4.87
N ALA A 33 -12.62 -9.68 3.74
CA ALA A 33 -11.98 -10.49 2.71
C ALA A 33 -10.72 -9.80 2.15
N TRP A 34 -10.79 -8.49 1.92
CA TRP A 34 -9.65 -7.70 1.49
C TRP A 34 -8.59 -7.57 2.58
N TYR A 35 -8.96 -7.20 3.79
CA TYR A 35 -8.03 -7.05 4.91
C TYR A 35 -7.21 -8.32 5.17
N GLN A 36 -7.86 -9.49 5.09
CA GLN A 36 -7.20 -10.78 5.26
C GLN A 36 -6.06 -11.03 4.26
N LYS A 37 -6.15 -10.50 3.04
CA LYS A 37 -5.09 -10.65 2.02
C LYS A 37 -3.84 -9.83 2.35
N PHE A 38 -3.98 -8.78 3.16
CA PHE A 38 -2.90 -7.88 3.52
C PHE A 38 -2.45 -7.97 4.99
N LEU A 39 -3.02 -8.88 5.79
CA LEU A 39 -2.66 -9.09 7.20
C LEU A 39 -1.16 -9.27 7.48
N ARG A 40 -0.41 -9.78 6.50
CA ARG A 40 1.04 -10.02 6.60
C ARG A 40 1.89 -8.77 6.38
N PHE A 41 1.29 -7.66 5.96
CA PHE A 41 1.97 -6.39 5.79
C PHE A 41 2.04 -5.67 7.14
N ASP A 42 2.99 -4.75 7.27
CA ASP A 42 2.87 -3.65 8.22
C ASP A 42 2.28 -2.42 7.53
N ASP A 43 1.97 -1.41 8.33
CA ASP A 43 1.33 -0.18 7.89
C ASP A 43 2.14 0.54 6.79
N SER A 44 3.45 0.66 6.97
CA SER A 44 4.34 1.33 6.01
C SER A 44 4.42 0.57 4.69
N SER A 45 4.56 -0.75 4.76
CA SER A 45 4.63 -1.62 3.60
C SER A 45 3.35 -1.56 2.76
N PHE A 46 2.19 -1.57 3.44
CA PHE A 46 0.88 -1.51 2.80
C PHE A 46 0.66 -0.16 2.11
N GLN A 47 0.94 0.95 2.80
CA GLN A 47 0.81 2.29 2.23
C GLN A 47 1.73 2.48 1.01
N THR A 48 3.00 2.04 1.12
CA THR A 48 3.95 2.11 0.00
C THR A 48 3.47 1.31 -1.21
N MET A 49 2.87 0.14 -0.99
CA MET A 49 2.30 -0.68 -2.07
C MET A 49 1.12 0.03 -2.75
N VAL A 50 0.22 0.63 -1.98
CA VAL A 50 -0.93 1.40 -2.49
C VAL A 50 -0.46 2.57 -3.33
N ASP A 51 0.50 3.35 -2.83
CA ASP A 51 1.03 4.53 -3.52
C ASP A 51 1.68 4.16 -4.85
N LYS A 52 2.52 3.13 -4.86
CA LYS A 52 3.16 2.65 -6.08
C LYS A 52 2.16 2.14 -7.11
N TYR A 53 1.09 1.47 -6.67
CA TYR A 53 0.04 1.02 -7.57
C TYR A 53 -0.64 2.23 -8.25
N ILE A 54 -1.03 3.24 -7.47
CA ILE A 54 -1.65 4.47 -7.98
C ILE A 54 -0.74 5.18 -9.00
N GLU A 55 0.56 5.25 -8.73
CA GLU A 55 1.53 5.89 -9.61
C GLU A 55 1.75 5.13 -10.93
N SER A 56 1.55 3.81 -10.92
CA SER A 56 1.99 2.93 -12.01
C SER A 56 0.86 2.39 -12.88
N GLU A 57 -0.36 2.29 -12.33
CA GLU A 57 -1.46 1.53 -12.93
C GLU A 57 -2.66 2.42 -13.24
N THR A 58 -3.20 2.28 -14.46
CA THR A 58 -4.39 3.01 -14.90
C THR A 58 -5.70 2.28 -14.61
N TYR A 59 -5.63 0.99 -14.27
CA TYR A 59 -6.79 0.14 -14.06
C TYR A 59 -7.10 -0.06 -12.59
N VAL A 60 -8.39 -0.30 -12.32
CA VAL A 60 -8.89 -0.55 -10.97
C VAL A 60 -8.13 -1.70 -10.29
N PRO A 61 -7.82 -1.57 -8.99
CA PRO A 61 -6.99 -2.55 -8.30
C PRO A 61 -7.67 -3.91 -8.13
N THR A 62 -6.84 -4.94 -8.21
CA THR A 62 -7.15 -6.28 -7.71
C THR A 62 -6.16 -6.63 -6.61
N VAL A 63 -6.49 -7.61 -5.77
CA VAL A 63 -5.53 -8.13 -4.77
C VAL A 63 -4.22 -8.57 -5.44
N ALA A 64 -4.31 -9.23 -6.59
CA ALA A 64 -3.13 -9.66 -7.34
C ALA A 64 -2.34 -8.47 -7.89
N GLY A 65 -3.03 -7.45 -8.42
CA GLY A 65 -2.43 -6.22 -8.92
C GLY A 65 -1.63 -5.49 -7.84
N LEU A 66 -2.23 -5.26 -6.68
CA LEU A 66 -1.56 -4.61 -5.54
C LEU A 66 -0.33 -5.41 -5.09
N ASN A 67 -0.44 -6.74 -4.99
CA ASN A 67 0.68 -7.59 -4.55
C ASN A 67 1.91 -7.52 -5.46
N LYS A 68 1.80 -7.09 -6.72
CA LYS A 68 2.96 -6.84 -7.60
C LYS A 68 3.86 -5.72 -7.05
N TYR A 69 3.28 -4.78 -6.31
CA TYR A 69 3.95 -3.60 -5.74
C TYR A 69 4.36 -3.79 -4.28
N LYS A 70 4.24 -5.02 -3.75
CA LYS A 70 4.67 -5.35 -2.40
C LYS A 70 6.15 -4.91 -2.21
N PRO A 71 6.47 -4.11 -1.19
CA PRO A 71 7.84 -3.79 -0.86
C PRO A 71 8.63 -5.07 -0.62
N ASN A 72 9.77 -5.19 -1.31
CA ASN A 72 10.66 -6.29 -1.06
C ASN A 72 11.40 -6.00 0.26
N PRO A 73 11.29 -6.87 1.28
CA PRO A 73 11.85 -6.63 2.61
C PRO A 73 13.37 -6.45 2.61
N ARG A 74 14.06 -6.80 1.52
CA ARG A 74 15.51 -6.55 1.36
C ARG A 74 15.86 -5.09 1.08
N PHE A 75 14.95 -4.27 0.57
CA PHE A 75 15.25 -2.91 0.11
C PHE A 75 14.80 -1.80 1.06
N GLU A 76 13.96 -2.08 2.06
CA GLU A 76 13.59 -1.10 3.10
C GLU A 76 14.80 -0.64 3.94
N LYS A 77 15.81 -1.49 4.11
CA LYS A 77 17.09 -1.08 4.73
C LYS A 77 17.89 -0.07 3.90
N ASN A 78 17.67 0.00 2.59
CA ASN A 78 18.47 0.85 1.70
C ASN A 78 17.95 2.28 1.61
N ALA A 79 16.66 2.54 1.84
CA ALA A 79 16.14 3.91 1.91
C ALA A 79 16.78 4.67 3.09
N SER A 80 16.84 4.04 4.27
CA SER A 80 17.59 4.56 5.43
C SER A 80 19.09 4.76 5.16
N TYR A 81 19.70 3.93 4.32
CA TYR A 81 21.11 4.09 3.95
C TYR A 81 21.31 5.27 3.01
N LEU A 82 20.44 5.44 2.02
CA LEU A 82 20.53 6.55 1.06
C LEU A 82 20.27 7.90 1.73
N ASP A 83 19.29 7.99 2.64
CA ASP A 83 19.03 9.20 3.42
C ASP A 83 20.23 9.57 4.30
N LYS A 84 20.86 8.58 4.95
CA LYS A 84 22.10 8.79 5.72
C LYS A 84 23.30 9.19 4.86
N VAL A 85 23.42 8.67 3.63
CA VAL A 85 24.49 9.05 2.69
C VAL A 85 24.29 10.46 2.17
N VAL A 86 23.04 10.90 1.98
CA VAL A 86 22.72 12.28 1.60
C VAL A 86 23.04 13.25 2.74
N GLU A 87 22.70 12.92 3.98
CA GLU A 87 23.09 13.71 5.17
C GLU A 87 24.62 13.79 5.35
N MET A 88 25.35 12.70 5.09
CA MET A 88 26.83 12.66 5.19
C MET A 88 27.56 13.43 4.07
N ARG A 89 26.90 13.77 2.97
CA ARG A 89 27.48 14.53 1.84
C ARG A 89 27.18 16.04 1.91
N GLY A 90 26.50 16.50 2.95
CA GLY A 90 26.19 17.90 3.21
C GLY A 90 27.25 18.66 4.03
N PHE A 91 28.54 18.42 3.76
CA PHE A 91 29.67 19.23 4.25
C PHE A 91 30.58 19.61 3.08
#